data_AF-A0A1Q8QMN2-F1
#
_entry.id   AF-A0A1Q8QMN2-F1
#
_cell.length_a   1.000
_cell.length_b   1.000
_cell.length_c   1.000
_cell.angle_alpha   90.00
_cell.angle_beta   90.00
_cell.angle_gamma   90.00
#
_symmetry.space_group_name_H-M   'P 1'
#
loop_
_entity.id
_entity.type
_entity.pdbx_description
1 polymer ?
#
loop_
_entity_poly.entity_id
_entity_poly.type
_entity_poly.pdbx_seq_one_letter_code
_entity_poly.pdbx_strand_id
1 'polypeptide(L)'
;MESALTLRTTVPPELSDEGLVLHHVSVFEVEFGSGAIDTMRRAMREVATQTGVSYDDVMLGLSGHMYWVEATGKLVCVIPLPENDLYLEVPEDFWRIRERSRATH
;
A
#
# COMPACT_ATOMS: atom_id res chain seq x y z
N MET A 1 3.19 -6.46 -20.29
CA MET A 1 2.90 -5.10 -19.83
C MET A 1 3.49 -5.03 -18.44
N GLU A 2 4.45 -4.15 -18.19
CA GLU A 2 5.11 -4.06 -16.88
C GLU A 2 4.15 -3.35 -15.92
N SER A 3 3.48 -4.11 -15.06
CA SER A 3 2.77 -3.55 -13.90
C SER A 3 3.83 -2.94 -12.98
N ALA A 4 3.68 -1.68 -12.58
CA ALA A 4 4.63 -0.98 -11.72
C ALA A 4 3.90 -0.36 -10.52
N LEU A 5 4.62 -0.25 -9.41
CA LEU A 5 4.15 0.46 -8.22
C LEU A 5 3.97 1.94 -8.54
N THR A 6 2.88 2.54 -8.08
CA THR A 6 2.59 3.96 -8.31
C THR A 6 2.51 4.70 -6.98
N LEU A 7 3.26 5.80 -6.85
CA LEU A 7 3.22 6.66 -5.67
C LEU A 7 2.48 7.96 -6.01
N ARG A 8 1.55 8.37 -5.16
CA ARG A 8 0.74 9.58 -5.33
C ARG A 8 0.71 10.41 -4.06
N THR A 9 0.68 11.72 -4.24
CA THR A 9 0.49 12.73 -3.18
C THR A 9 -0.96 13.20 -3.07
N THR A 10 -1.83 12.68 -3.94
CA THR A 10 -3.26 12.98 -3.98
C THR A 10 -4.04 11.70 -3.75
N VAL A 11 -5.20 11.81 -3.08
CA VAL A 11 -6.12 10.68 -2.87
C VAL A 11 -6.40 9.98 -4.20
N PRO A 12 -6.17 8.66 -4.32
CA PRO A 12 -6.55 7.89 -5.49
C PRO A 12 -8.07 8.00 -5.69
N PRO A 13 -8.55 8.17 -6.94
CA PRO A 13 -9.98 8.27 -7.19
C PRO A 13 -10.72 7.03 -6.68
N GLU A 14 -10.06 5.86 -6.68
CA GLU A 14 -10.61 4.63 -6.12
C GLU A 14 -10.95 4.71 -4.62
N LEU A 15 -10.25 5.52 -3.83
CA LEU A 15 -10.55 5.71 -2.41
C LEU A 15 -11.64 6.78 -2.18
N SER A 16 -11.95 7.60 -3.19
CA SER A 16 -12.96 8.65 -3.11
C SER A 16 -14.30 8.23 -3.72
N ASP A 17 -14.34 7.12 -4.45
CA ASP A 17 -15.54 6.63 -5.12
C ASP A 17 -16.37 5.77 -4.17
N GLU A 18 -17.52 6.31 -3.74
CA GLU A 18 -18.46 5.62 -2.83
C GLU A 18 -19.11 4.38 -3.47
N GLY A 19 -18.98 4.20 -4.79
CA GLY A 19 -19.48 3.03 -5.52
C GLY A 19 -18.53 1.83 -5.51
N LEU A 20 -17.28 2.00 -5.05
CA LEU A 20 -16.29 0.94 -5.01
C LEU A 20 -16.27 0.23 -3.65
N VAL A 21 -16.10 -1.10 -3.71
CA VAL A 21 -15.89 -1.92 -2.51
C VAL A 21 -14.42 -1.84 -2.10
N LEU A 22 -14.20 -1.23 -0.93
CA LEU A 22 -12.89 -1.10 -0.29
C LEU A 22 -12.80 -2.05 0.90
N HIS A 23 -11.87 -2.99 0.83
CA HIS A 23 -11.56 -3.89 1.93
C HIS A 23 -10.38 -3.33 2.72
N HIS A 24 -10.56 -3.04 4.00
CA HIS A 24 -9.42 -2.71 4.85
C HIS A 24 -8.61 -3.97 5.14
N VAL A 25 -7.31 -3.95 4.84
CA VAL A 25 -6.42 -5.10 4.97
C VAL A 25 -5.28 -4.75 5.91
N SER A 26 -4.90 -5.67 6.80
CA SER A 26 -3.70 -5.48 7.61
C SER A 26 -2.44 -5.87 6.83
N VAL A 27 -1.31 -5.19 7.07
CA VAL A 27 0.01 -5.60 6.56
C VAL A 27 0.36 -7.05 6.94
N PHE A 28 -0.16 -7.57 8.05
CA PHE A 28 0.05 -8.95 8.48
C PHE A 28 -0.72 -9.98 7.64
N GLU A 29 -1.78 -9.53 6.97
CA GLU A 29 -2.65 -10.31 6.10
C GLU A 29 -2.23 -10.21 4.63
N VAL A 30 -1.20 -9.43 4.31
CA VAL A 30 -0.66 -9.27 2.97
C VAL A 30 0.72 -9.89 2.87
N GLU A 31 0.96 -10.58 1.77
CA GLU A 31 2.30 -10.94 1.33
C GLU A 31 2.65 -10.18 0.07
N PHE A 32 3.73 -9.42 0.14
CA PHE A 32 4.28 -8.71 -0.99
C PHE A 32 5.30 -9.58 -1.73
N GLY A 33 5.26 -9.55 -3.05
CA GLY A 33 6.30 -10.16 -3.88
C GLY A 33 7.67 -9.54 -3.60
N SER A 34 8.75 -10.31 -3.80
CA SER A 34 10.12 -9.86 -3.53
C SER A 34 10.51 -8.58 -4.28
N GLY A 35 10.05 -8.42 -5.53
CA GLY A 35 10.25 -7.20 -6.32
C GLY A 35 9.42 -6.00 -5.83
N ALA A 36 8.25 -6.26 -5.24
CA ALA A 36 7.40 -5.21 -4.66
C ALA A 36 8.07 -4.60 -3.43
N ILE A 37 8.59 -5.44 -2.54
CA ILE A 37 9.22 -5.01 -1.29
C ILE A 37 10.44 -4.12 -1.57
N ASP A 38 11.32 -4.52 -2.50
CA ASP A 38 12.52 -3.74 -2.79
C ASP A 38 12.18 -2.35 -3.34
N THR A 39 11.23 -2.31 -4.28
CA THR A 39 10.79 -1.06 -4.91
C THR A 39 10.04 -0.17 -3.90
N MET A 40 9.19 -0.75 -3.05
CA MET A 40 8.56 -0.04 -1.93
C MET A 40 9.60 0.58 -1.01
N ARG A 41 10.61 -0.19 -0.58
CA ARG A 41 11.67 0.33 0.30
C ARG A 41 12.46 1.47 -0.34
N ARG A 42 12.73 1.40 -1.65
CA ARG A 42 13.37 2.50 -2.39
C ARG A 42 12.48 3.74 -2.38
N ALA A 43 11.21 3.60 -2.77
CA ALA A 43 10.26 4.71 -2.78
C ALA A 43 10.10 5.34 -1.39
N MET A 44 9.98 4.54 -0.33
CA MET A 44 9.85 5.03 1.05
C MET A 44 11.12 5.75 1.54
N ARG A 45 12.30 5.31 1.10
CA ARG A 45 13.56 6.01 1.39
C ARG A 45 13.64 7.35 0.68
N GLU A 46 13.20 7.42 -0.57
CA GLU A 46 13.13 8.68 -1.31
C GLU A 46 12.14 9.65 -0.66
N VAL A 47 10.97 9.16 -0.25
CA VAL A 47 9.97 9.92 0.52
C VAL A 47 10.59 10.48 1.80
N ALA A 48 11.18 9.63 2.63
CA ALA A 48 11.82 10.05 3.89
C ALA A 48 12.89 11.15 3.66
N THR A 49 13.65 11.01 2.57
CA THR A 49 14.68 12.00 2.20
C THR A 49 14.07 13.33 1.77
N GLN A 50 12.99 13.32 1.01
CA GLN A 50 12.34 14.53 0.48
C GLN A 50 11.54 15.28 1.53
N THR A 51 10.91 14.57 2.46
CA THR A 51 10.01 15.15 3.48
C THR A 51 10.71 15.40 4.81
N GLY A 52 11.92 14.88 5.00
CA GLY A 52 12.67 14.95 6.25
C GLY A 52 12.10 14.07 7.36
N VAL A 53 11.09 13.25 7.06
CA VAL A 53 10.51 12.27 8.00
C VAL A 53 11.44 11.07 8.12
N SER A 54 11.51 10.45 9.31
CA SER A 54 12.28 9.23 9.50
C SER A 54 11.74 8.10 8.61
N TYR A 55 12.65 7.34 8.00
CA TYR A 55 12.28 6.14 7.24
C TYR A 55 11.48 5.13 8.09
N ASP A 56 11.76 5.04 9.39
CA ASP A 56 11.03 4.15 10.30
C ASP A 56 9.56 4.58 10.47
N ASP A 57 9.30 5.88 10.63
CA ASP A 57 7.95 6.45 10.69
C ASP A 57 7.17 6.22 9.38
N VAL A 58 7.83 6.41 8.24
CA VAL A 58 7.22 6.14 6.91
C VAL A 58 6.82 4.66 6.80
N MET A 59 7.70 3.75 7.22
CA MET A 59 7.44 2.31 7.19
C MET A 59 6.37 1.88 8.21
N LEU A 60 6.31 2.52 9.38
CA LEU A 60 5.28 2.31 10.38
C LEU A 60 3.91 2.74 9.85
N GLY A 61 3.83 3.90 9.18
CA GLY A 61 2.61 4.39 8.55
C GLY A 61 2.03 3.41 7.54
N LEU A 62 2.90 2.78 6.75
CA LEU A 62 2.53 1.77 5.76
C LEU A 62 1.83 0.54 6.39
N SER A 63 2.08 0.27 7.66
CA SER A 63 1.47 -0.85 8.39
C SER A 63 0.06 -0.55 8.92
N GLY A 64 -0.32 0.74 8.97
CA GLY A 64 -1.53 1.20 9.67
C GLY A 64 -2.78 1.31 8.80
N HIS A 65 -2.63 1.62 7.51
CA HIS A 65 -3.76 1.93 6.64
C HIS A 65 -3.54 1.34 5.25
N MET A 66 -4.14 0.18 4.98
CA MET A 66 -4.09 -0.45 3.67
C MET A 66 -5.49 -0.85 3.21
N TYR A 67 -5.79 -0.58 1.94
CA TYR A 67 -7.10 -0.79 1.34
C TYR A 67 -6.96 -1.59 0.05
N TRP A 68 -7.60 -2.75 -0.01
CA TRP A 68 -7.77 -3.48 -1.24
C TRP A 68 -9.01 -2.98 -1.97
N VAL A 69 -8.82 -2.49 -3.20
CA VAL A 69 -9.87 -2.06 -4.10
C VAL A 69 -10.32 -3.27 -4.92
N GLU A 70 -11.50 -3.81 -4.62
CA GLU A 70 -11.97 -5.06 -5.25
C GLU A 70 -12.11 -4.94 -6.77
N ALA A 71 -12.62 -3.80 -7.26
CA ALA A 71 -12.87 -3.58 -8.68
C ALA A 71 -11.61 -3.54 -9.55
N THR A 72 -10.44 -3.22 -8.96
CA THR A 72 -9.18 -3.09 -9.69
C THR A 72 -8.13 -4.11 -9.28
N GLY A 73 -8.35 -4.87 -8.20
CA GLY A 73 -7.35 -5.77 -7.62
C GLY A 73 -6.17 -5.05 -6.96
N LYS A 74 -6.18 -3.72 -6.90
CA LYS A 74 -5.07 -2.94 -6.35
C LYS A 74 -5.12 -2.88 -4.84
N LEU A 75 -3.95 -2.88 -4.23
CA LEU A 75 -3.78 -2.57 -2.82
C LEU A 75 -3.20 -1.17 -2.68
N VAL A 76 -3.91 -0.30 -1.97
CA VAL A 76 -3.52 1.08 -1.70
C VAL A 76 -3.03 1.17 -0.27
N CYS A 77 -1.75 1.50 -0.08
CA CYS A 77 -1.20 1.80 1.24
C CYS A 77 -1.22 3.31 1.46
N VAL A 78 -1.79 3.75 2.58
CA VAL A 78 -1.84 5.15 2.99
C VAL A 78 -0.78 5.38 4.04
N ILE A 79 0.12 6.32 3.75
CA ILE A 79 1.24 6.68 4.62
C ILE A 79 0.98 8.11 5.10
N PRO A 80 0.56 8.29 6.36
CA PRO A 80 0.33 9.61 6.90
C PRO A 80 1.66 10.35 7.04
N LEU A 81 1.75 11.55 6.46
CA LEU A 81 2.88 12.45 6.65
C LEU A 81 2.40 13.81 7.23
N PRO A 82 3.31 14.63 7.78
CA PRO A 82 2.93 15.89 8.43
C PRO A 82 2.21 16.89 7.53
N GLU A 83 2.57 16.94 6.24
CA GLU A 83 2.00 17.89 5.28
C GLU A 83 0.83 17.31 4.48
N ASN A 84 1.02 16.12 3.90
CA ASN A 84 0.02 15.44 3.07
C ASN A 84 0.22 13.93 3.12
N ASP A 85 -0.87 13.17 3.11
CA ASP A 85 -0.81 11.72 3.01
C ASP A 85 -0.20 11.27 1.67
N LEU A 86 0.58 10.20 1.71
CA LEU A 86 1.06 9.51 0.53
C LEU A 86 0.27 8.23 0.29
N TYR A 87 0.01 7.95 -0.98
CA TYR A 87 -0.73 6.78 -1.43
C TYR A 87 0.16 5.96 -2.34
N LEU A 88 0.47 4.75 -1.89
CA LEU A 88 1.19 3.77 -2.69
C LEU A 88 0.19 2.76 -3.26
N GLU A 89 0.01 2.77 -4.57
CA GLU A 89 -0.78 1.79 -5.30
C GLU A 89 0.12 0.60 -5.69
N VAL A 90 -0.29 -0.58 -5.23
CA VAL A 90 0.35 -1.86 -5.49
C VAL A 90 -0.55 -2.69 -6.41
N PRO A 91 -0.11 -3.01 -7.65
CA PRO A 91 -0.91 -3.81 -8.57
C PRO A 91 -1.08 -5.25 -8.04
N GLU A 92 -2.18 -5.92 -8.41
CA GLU A 92 -2.50 -7.30 -8.01
C GLU A 92 -1.33 -8.28 -8.20
N ASP A 93 -0.53 -8.12 -9.27
CA ASP A 93 0.65 -8.98 -9.54
C ASP A 93 1.73 -8.94 -8.44
N PHE A 94 1.72 -7.93 -7.57
CA PHE A 94 2.78 -7.66 -6.60
C PHE A 94 2.42 -7.99 -5.17
N TRP A 95 1.19 -8.40 -4.91
CA TRP A 95 0.74 -8.74 -3.57
C TRP A 95 -0.28 -9.87 -3.60
N ARG A 96 -0.44 -10.55 -2.49
CA ARG A 96 -1.51 -11.52 -2.27
C ARG A 96 -1.97 -11.44 -0.84
N ILE A 97 -3.23 -11.72 -0.58
CA ILE A 97 -3.67 -11.99 0.79
C ILE A 97 -2.91 -13.23 1.24
N ARG A 98 -2.21 -13.14 2.37
CA ARG A 98 -1.72 -14.32 3.08
C ARG A 98 -2.95 -15.14 3.37
N GLU A 99 -3.11 -16.23 2.63
CA GLU A 99 -4.06 -17.25 2.98
C GLU A 99 -3.69 -17.66 4.41
N ARG A 100 -4.44 -17.18 5.41
CA ARG A 100 -4.63 -17.99 6.60
C ARG A 100 -5.24 -19.24 6.01
N SER A 101 -4.45 -20.30 5.91
CA SER A 101 -4.99 -21.63 6.03
C SER A 101 -5.77 -21.62 7.34
N ARG A 102 -7.03 -21.16 7.30
CA ARG A 102 -8.05 -21.47 8.29
C ARG A 102 -8.28 -22.95 8.06
N ALA A 103 -7.36 -23.75 8.57
CA ALA A 103 -7.74 -24.98 9.21
C ALA A 103 -8.88 -24.59 10.14
N THR A 104 -10.08 -24.96 9.73
CA THR A 104 -11.26 -25.16 10.56
C THR A 104 -10.86 -25.44 12.01
N HIS A 105 -11.31 -24.59 12.91
CA HIS A 105 -11.32 -24.88 14.34
C HIS A 105 -12.61 -24.34 14.95
#